data_AF-A0A6I3KV59-F1
#
_entry.id   AF-A0A6I3KV59-F1
#
_cell.length_a   1.000
_cell.length_b   1.000
_cell.length_c   1.000
_cell.angle_alpha   90.00
_cell.angle_beta   90.00
_cell.angle_gamma   90.00
#
_symmetry.space_group_name_H-M   'P 1'
#
loop_
_entity.id
_entity.type
_entity.pdbx_description
1 polymer ?
#
loop_
_entity_poly.entity_id
_entity_poly.type
_entity_poly.pdbx_seq_one_letter_code
_entity_poly.pdbx_strand_id
1 'polypeptide(L)'
;MTTIATNPPATTGHHIPALVRKAGWVTWTVFLAAFAILEGVNHGTASWLALVAGLIAPDLTFFAAIGAKGPVRQGQLPRQAVPFYNAAHRIWIPLALAIIYAFAPLRVPALFTFLLAWMLHIGIDRIVGYGLRTADGFLRG
;
A
#
# COMPACT_ATOMS: atom_id res chain seq x y z
N MET A 1 53.35 -18.46 13.47
CA MET A 1 52.61 -17.90 12.31
C MET A 1 51.22 -17.56 12.82
N THR A 2 50.95 -16.28 13.09
CA THR A 2 49.70 -15.83 13.73
C THR A 2 48.92 -15.03 12.70
N THR A 3 47.80 -15.57 12.23
CA THR A 3 46.91 -14.92 11.24
C THR A 3 46.00 -13.93 11.96
N ILE A 4 46.14 -12.64 11.63
CA ILE A 4 45.26 -11.56 12.08
C ILE A 4 43.96 -11.66 11.28
N ALA A 5 42.84 -11.91 11.96
CA ALA A 5 41.52 -11.84 11.36
C ALA A 5 41.14 -10.37 11.12
N THR A 6 41.09 -9.95 9.86
CA THR A 6 40.56 -8.65 9.46
C THR A 6 39.04 -8.67 9.52
N ASN A 7 38.44 -7.88 10.41
CA ASN A 7 36.99 -7.67 10.40
C ASN A 7 36.56 -6.97 9.10
N PRO A 8 35.46 -7.41 8.45
CA PRO A 8 34.95 -6.75 7.26
C PRO A 8 34.44 -5.33 7.58
N PRO A 9 34.55 -4.38 6.64
CA PRO A 9 34.09 -3.01 6.84
C PRO A 9 32.58 -2.99 7.09
N ALA A 10 32.16 -2.30 8.16
CA ALA A 10 30.76 -2.06 8.45
C ALA A 10 30.12 -1.30 7.29
N THR A 11 29.15 -1.92 6.62
CA THR A 11 28.32 -1.25 5.63
C THR A 11 27.42 -0.25 6.34
N THR A 12 27.77 1.04 6.27
CA THR A 12 26.90 2.13 6.70
C THR A 12 25.70 2.22 5.76
N GLY A 13 24.68 1.41 6.02
CA GLY A 13 23.39 1.51 5.34
C GLY A 13 22.75 2.86 5.63
N HIS A 14 22.34 3.59 4.59
CA HIS A 14 21.50 4.77 4.74
C HIS A 14 20.11 4.35 5.24
N HIS A 15 19.98 4.20 6.54
CA HIS A 15 18.68 4.03 7.18
C HIS A 15 18.01 5.41 7.22
N ILE A 16 17.06 5.64 6.32
CA ILE A 16 16.17 6.81 6.43
C ILE A 16 15.52 6.77 7.82
N PRO A 17 15.62 7.83 8.63
CA PRO A 17 15.02 7.85 9.95
C PRO A 17 13.52 7.54 9.87
N ALA A 18 13.00 6.71 10.78
CA ALA A 18 11.59 6.31 10.78
C ALA A 18 10.64 7.53 10.75
N LEU A 19 11.05 8.63 11.37
CA LEU A 19 10.34 9.91 11.34
C LEU A 19 10.23 10.48 9.91
N VAL A 20 11.34 10.54 9.17
CA VAL A 20 11.36 11.05 7.78
C VAL A 20 10.47 10.20 6.89
N ARG A 21 10.56 8.87 7.02
CA ARG A 21 9.67 7.95 6.30
C ARG A 21 8.20 8.18 6.63
N LYS A 22 7.87 8.33 7.92
CA LYS A 22 6.49 8.59 8.37
C LYS A 22 5.99 9.94 7.86
N ALA A 23 6.80 10.98 7.90
CA ALA A 23 6.46 12.29 7.36
C ALA A 23 6.20 12.25 5.85
N GLY A 24 6.99 11.48 5.09
CA GLY A 24 6.75 11.23 3.67
C GLY A 24 5.39 10.57 3.42
N TRP A 25 5.05 9.54 4.18
CA TRP A 25 3.74 8.89 4.09
C TRP A 25 2.59 9.83 4.46
N VAL A 26 2.71 10.61 5.54
CA VAL A 26 1.70 11.59 5.93
C VAL A 26 1.46 12.62 4.83
N THR A 27 2.53 13.19 4.29
CA THR A 27 2.46 14.20 3.21
C THR A 27 1.77 13.63 1.99
N TRP A 28 2.16 12.41 1.59
CA TRP A 28 1.58 11.71 0.45
C TRP A 28 0.10 11.39 0.64
N THR A 29 -0.29 10.88 1.81
CA THR A 29 -1.69 10.59 2.17
C THR A 29 -2.55 11.85 2.15
N VAL A 30 -2.06 12.96 2.71
CA VAL A 30 -2.81 14.23 2.70
C VAL A 30 -3.01 14.74 1.27
N PHE A 31 -1.96 14.68 0.44
CA PHE A 31 -2.06 15.04 -0.97
C PHE A 31 -3.12 14.21 -1.71
N LEU A 32 -3.08 12.88 -1.55
CA LEU A 32 -4.05 11.97 -2.18
C LEU A 32 -5.48 12.21 -1.70
N ALA A 33 -5.67 12.45 -0.40
CA ALA A 33 -6.99 12.75 0.17
C ALA A 33 -7.57 14.03 -0.42
N ALA A 34 -6.78 15.11 -0.48
CA ALA A 34 -7.21 16.36 -1.06
C ALA A 34 -7.61 16.19 -2.54
N PHE A 35 -6.80 15.46 -3.32
CA PHE A 35 -7.08 15.22 -4.74
C PHE A 35 -8.31 14.33 -4.97
N ALA A 36 -8.46 13.25 -4.19
CA ALA A 36 -9.63 12.37 -4.30
C ALA A 36 -10.93 13.09 -3.95
N ILE A 37 -10.91 13.95 -2.92
CA ILE A 37 -12.05 14.80 -2.54
C ILE A 37 -12.36 15.80 -3.66
N LEU A 38 -11.34 16.46 -4.21
CA LEU A 38 -11.51 17.39 -5.34
C LEU A 38 -12.17 16.72 -6.55
N GLU A 39 -11.72 15.50 -6.90
CA GLU A 39 -12.32 14.72 -7.97
C GLU A 39 -13.79 14.36 -7.68
N GLY A 40 -14.11 13.98 -6.43
CA GLY A 40 -15.48 13.76 -5.98
C GLY A 40 -16.37 15.00 -6.15
N VAL A 41 -15.86 16.17 -5.78
CA VAL A 41 -16.57 17.46 -5.92
C VAL A 41 -16.77 17.82 -7.40
N ASN A 42 -15.75 17.64 -8.25
CA ASN A 42 -15.79 18.07 -9.65
C ASN A 42 -16.58 17.12 -10.57
N HIS A 43 -16.64 15.83 -10.24
CA HIS A 43 -17.18 14.79 -11.13
C HIS A 43 -18.41 14.06 -10.55
N GLY A 44 -18.83 14.39 -9.33
CA GLY A 44 -20.10 13.99 -8.75
C GLY A 44 -20.16 12.54 -8.26
N THR A 45 -21.38 11.98 -8.22
CA THR A 45 -21.71 10.74 -7.50
C THR A 45 -20.82 9.55 -7.88
N ALA A 46 -20.51 9.37 -9.16
CA ALA A 46 -19.68 8.26 -9.61
C ALA A 46 -18.27 8.31 -9.01
N SER A 47 -17.68 9.50 -8.90
CA SER A 47 -16.37 9.68 -8.28
C SER A 47 -16.43 9.50 -6.76
N TRP A 48 -17.49 9.94 -6.09
CA TRP A 48 -17.67 9.64 -4.66
C TRP A 48 -17.80 8.13 -4.38
N LEU A 49 -18.59 7.41 -5.18
CA LEU A 49 -18.69 5.95 -5.07
C LEU A 49 -17.35 5.28 -5.35
N ALA A 50 -16.62 5.76 -6.35
CA ALA A 50 -15.29 5.26 -6.68
C ALA A 50 -14.25 5.53 -5.59
N LEU A 51 -14.34 6.68 -4.90
CA LEU A 51 -13.51 6.99 -3.72
C LEU A 51 -13.76 5.94 -2.63
N VAL A 52 -15.02 5.71 -2.27
CA VAL A 52 -15.39 4.71 -1.26
C VAL A 52 -14.93 3.32 -1.69
N ALA A 53 -15.15 2.95 -2.95
CA ALA A 53 -14.70 1.68 -3.50
C ALA A 53 -13.18 1.52 -3.43
N GLY A 54 -12.40 2.53 -3.79
CA GLY A 54 -10.93 2.50 -3.75
C GLY A 54 -10.38 2.41 -2.33
N LEU A 55 -11.08 2.98 -1.34
CA LEU A 55 -10.72 2.84 0.07
C LEU A 55 -10.98 1.44 0.64
N ILE A 56 -11.89 0.65 0.05
CA ILE A 56 -12.28 -0.67 0.56
C ILE A 56 -11.67 -1.80 -0.26
N ALA A 57 -11.49 -1.61 -1.57
CA ALA A 57 -11.08 -2.66 -2.51
C ALA A 57 -9.81 -3.42 -2.11
N PRO A 58 -8.74 -2.78 -1.56
CA PRO A 58 -7.54 -3.51 -1.16
C PRO A 58 -7.80 -4.57 -0.09
N ASP A 59 -8.71 -4.28 0.84
CA ASP A 59 -9.05 -5.17 1.96
C ASP A 59 -9.96 -6.32 1.55
N LEU A 60 -10.65 -6.22 0.40
CA LEU A 60 -11.42 -7.34 -0.14
C LEU A 60 -10.54 -8.56 -0.43
N THR A 61 -9.21 -8.38 -0.53
CA THR A 61 -8.26 -9.49 -0.64
C THR A 61 -8.27 -10.42 0.57
N PHE A 62 -8.74 -9.97 1.74
CA PHE A 62 -8.94 -10.84 2.90
C PHE A 62 -9.96 -11.95 2.64
N PHE A 63 -10.88 -11.78 1.69
CA PHE A 63 -11.79 -12.85 1.30
C PHE A 63 -11.07 -14.04 0.64
N ALA A 64 -9.84 -13.87 0.14
CA ALA A 64 -9.02 -15.01 -0.28
C ALA A 64 -8.64 -15.94 0.89
N ALA A 65 -8.79 -15.50 2.15
CA ALA A 65 -8.65 -16.34 3.33
C ALA A 65 -9.92 -17.15 3.67
N ILE A 66 -11.05 -16.98 2.96
CA ILE A 66 -12.23 -17.82 3.18
C ILE A 66 -11.84 -19.29 2.96
N GLY A 67 -12.12 -20.13 3.96
CA GLY A 67 -11.80 -21.55 3.92
C GLY A 67 -10.35 -21.90 4.28
N ALA A 68 -9.56 -20.95 4.80
CA ALA A 68 -8.22 -21.24 5.30
C ALA A 68 -8.26 -22.30 6.41
N LYS A 69 -7.51 -23.39 6.23
CA LYS A 69 -7.39 -24.48 7.20
C LYS A 69 -6.08 -24.30 7.97
N GLY A 70 -6.18 -24.11 9.28
CA GLY A 70 -5.04 -24.06 10.20
C GLY A 70 -5.15 -22.94 11.24
N PRO A 71 -4.49 -23.09 12.40
CA PRO A 71 -4.47 -22.06 13.43
C PRO A 71 -3.74 -20.82 12.93
N VAL A 72 -4.39 -19.66 13.04
CA VAL A 72 -3.81 -18.34 12.70
C VAL A 72 -3.38 -17.68 14.00
N ARG A 73 -2.12 -17.27 14.09
CA ARG A 73 -1.63 -16.52 15.26
C ARG A 73 -2.09 -15.07 15.22
N GLN A 74 -2.18 -14.43 16.39
CA GLN A 74 -2.44 -12.98 16.45
C GLN A 74 -1.42 -12.21 15.60
N GLY A 75 -1.91 -11.34 14.71
CA GLY A 75 -1.09 -10.55 13.79
C GLY A 75 -0.59 -11.31 12.54
N GLN A 76 -0.91 -12.59 12.40
CA GLN A 76 -0.59 -13.41 11.24
C GLN A 76 -1.75 -13.40 10.24
N LEU A 77 -1.43 -13.22 8.96
CA LEU A 77 -2.38 -13.39 7.87
C LEU A 77 -2.36 -14.85 7.38
N PRO A 78 -3.51 -15.49 7.06
CA PRO A 78 -3.52 -16.82 6.46
C PRO A 78 -2.68 -16.84 5.19
N ARG A 79 -1.83 -17.86 5.08
CA ARG A 79 -0.80 -17.97 4.02
C ARG A 79 -1.37 -17.82 2.61
N GLN A 80 -2.60 -18.29 2.41
CA GLN A 80 -3.33 -18.19 1.14
C GLN A 80 -3.72 -16.75 0.75
N ALA A 81 -3.96 -15.86 1.72
CA ALA A 81 -4.33 -14.47 1.46
C ALA A 81 -3.11 -13.55 1.29
N VAL A 82 -1.93 -13.98 1.75
CA VAL A 82 -0.67 -13.21 1.65
C VAL A 82 -0.37 -12.69 0.23
N PRO A 83 -0.39 -13.49 -0.84
CA PRO A 83 -0.06 -12.98 -2.17
C PRO A 83 -1.05 -11.92 -2.64
N PHE A 84 -2.35 -12.11 -2.38
CA PHE A 84 -3.40 -11.16 -2.75
C PHE A 84 -3.27 -9.86 -1.96
N TYR A 85 -3.12 -9.94 -0.64
CA TYR A 85 -2.89 -8.79 0.23
C TYR A 85 -1.65 -8.01 -0.23
N ASN A 86 -0.53 -8.69 -0.46
CA ASN A 86 0.71 -8.05 -0.87
C ASN A 86 0.62 -7.37 -2.23
N ALA A 87 -0.10 -7.97 -3.18
CA ALA A 87 -0.37 -7.34 -4.46
C ALA A 87 -1.21 -6.08 -4.27
N ALA A 88 -2.34 -6.17 -3.57
CA ALA A 88 -3.23 -5.03 -3.34
C ALA A 88 -2.58 -3.90 -2.54
N HIS A 89 -1.65 -4.21 -1.63
CA HIS A 89 -0.99 -3.22 -0.76
C HIS A 89 0.35 -2.73 -1.32
N ARG A 90 0.65 -3.02 -2.59
CA ARG A 90 1.86 -2.54 -3.26
C ARG A 90 1.56 -1.25 -4.02
N ILE A 91 2.01 -0.13 -3.47
CA ILE A 91 1.70 1.22 -3.98
C ILE A 91 2.05 1.44 -5.45
N TRP A 92 3.09 0.77 -5.95
CA TRP A 92 3.51 0.90 -7.35
C TRP A 92 2.44 0.45 -8.34
N ILE A 93 1.52 -0.44 -7.96
CA ILE A 93 0.45 -0.93 -8.82
C ILE A 93 -0.56 0.19 -9.12
N PRO A 94 -1.28 0.75 -8.12
CA PRO A 94 -2.22 1.83 -8.40
C PRO A 94 -1.52 3.10 -8.89
N LEU A 95 -0.27 3.36 -8.50
CA LEU A 95 0.51 4.48 -9.04
C LEU A 95 0.78 4.33 -10.54
N ALA A 96 1.25 3.15 -10.98
CA ALA A 96 1.48 2.90 -12.41
C ALA A 96 0.18 2.99 -13.20
N LEU A 97 -0.93 2.45 -12.68
CA LEU A 97 -2.24 2.55 -13.31
C LEU A 97 -2.71 4.01 -13.42
N ALA A 98 -2.48 4.84 -12.40
CA ALA A 98 -2.84 6.26 -12.42
C ALA A 98 -2.01 7.03 -13.45
N ILE A 99 -0.71 6.71 -13.57
CA ILE A 99 0.16 7.28 -14.61
C ILE A 99 -0.34 6.87 -15.99
N ILE A 100 -0.61 5.58 -16.22
CA ILE A 100 -1.13 5.10 -17.51
C ILE A 100 -2.47 5.78 -17.85
N TYR A 101 -3.37 5.91 -16.87
CA TYR A 101 -4.63 6.62 -17.04
C TYR A 101 -4.41 8.06 -17.53
N ALA A 102 -3.44 8.79 -16.97
CA ALA A 102 -3.18 10.19 -17.32
C ALA A 102 -2.73 10.38 -18.78
N PHE A 103 -2.15 9.34 -19.41
CA PHE A 103 -1.73 9.38 -20.82
C PHE A 103 -2.66 8.62 -21.76
N ALA A 104 -3.61 7.86 -21.23
CA ALA A 104 -4.58 7.12 -22.03
C ALA A 104 -5.69 8.05 -22.54
N PRO A 105 -6.31 7.78 -23.70
CA PRO A 105 -7.48 8.50 -24.20
C PRO A 105 -8.76 8.10 -23.43
N LEU A 106 -8.67 7.92 -22.10
CA LEU A 106 -9.77 7.54 -21.23
C LEU A 106 -10.33 8.78 -20.52
N ARG A 107 -11.66 8.94 -20.54
CA ARG A 107 -12.37 10.03 -19.86
C ARG A 107 -13.33 9.48 -18.81
N VAL A 108 -12.77 8.75 -17.84
CA VAL A 108 -13.54 8.13 -16.75
C VAL A 108 -13.01 8.66 -15.42
N PRO A 109 -13.46 9.84 -14.94
CA PRO A 109 -12.90 10.45 -13.73
C PRO A 109 -13.06 9.59 -12.48
N ALA A 110 -14.15 8.82 -12.41
CA ALA A 110 -14.38 7.85 -11.35
C ALA A 110 -13.24 6.82 -11.24
N LEU A 111 -12.68 6.35 -12.38
CA LEU A 111 -11.54 5.44 -12.36
C LEU A 111 -10.29 6.10 -11.75
N PHE A 112 -10.02 7.35 -12.09
CA PHE A 112 -8.91 8.09 -11.51
C PHE A 112 -9.11 8.28 -10.01
N THR A 113 -10.32 8.64 -9.59
CA THR A 113 -10.69 8.79 -8.18
C THR A 113 -10.49 7.49 -7.40
N PHE A 114 -10.87 6.35 -7.98
CA PHE A 114 -10.63 5.01 -7.42
C PHE A 114 -9.14 4.75 -7.20
N LEU A 115 -8.29 5.06 -8.19
CA LEU A 115 -6.84 4.84 -8.09
C LEU A 115 -6.20 5.73 -7.02
N LEU A 116 -6.64 6.99 -6.90
CA LEU A 116 -6.24 7.89 -5.82
C LEU A 116 -6.63 7.34 -4.45
N ALA A 117 -7.87 6.89 -4.31
CA ALA A 117 -8.39 6.32 -3.07
C ALA A 117 -7.72 5.00 -2.67
N TRP A 118 -7.35 4.17 -3.64
CA TRP A 118 -6.54 2.97 -3.41
C TRP A 118 -5.15 3.34 -2.87
N MET A 119 -4.44 4.28 -3.50
CA MET A 119 -3.16 4.75 -2.97
C MET A 119 -3.32 5.40 -1.58
N LEU A 120 -4.42 6.09 -1.35
CA LEU A 120 -4.75 6.73 -0.07
C LEU A 120 -4.87 5.68 1.04
N HIS A 121 -5.63 4.61 0.79
CA HIS A 121 -5.75 3.47 1.70
C HIS A 121 -4.37 2.91 2.08
N ILE A 122 -3.50 2.66 1.09
CA ILE A 122 -2.14 2.18 1.33
C ILE A 122 -1.35 3.18 2.18
N GLY A 123 -1.46 4.48 1.89
CA GLY A 123 -0.77 5.51 2.67
C GLY A 123 -1.19 5.53 4.14
N ILE A 124 -2.50 5.44 4.41
CA ILE A 124 -3.05 5.36 5.78
C ILE A 124 -2.46 4.17 6.53
N ASP A 125 -2.45 3.00 5.90
CA ASP A 125 -1.83 1.79 6.42
C ASP A 125 -0.37 2.01 6.86
N ARG A 126 0.42 2.66 6.02
CA ARG A 126 1.85 2.91 6.29
C ARG A 126 2.07 3.91 7.43
N ILE A 127 1.15 4.86 7.63
CA ILE A 127 1.18 5.81 8.75
C ILE A 127 0.89 5.10 10.08
N VAL A 128 -0.07 4.16 10.07
CA VAL A 128 -0.48 3.36 11.23
C VAL A 128 0.54 2.27 11.57
N GLY A 129 1.38 1.88 10.61
CA GLY A 129 2.44 0.88 10.78
C GLY A 129 2.11 -0.48 10.14
N TYR A 130 0.99 -0.57 9.42
CA TYR A 130 0.72 -1.70 8.54
C TYR A 130 1.61 -1.66 7.31
N GLY A 131 1.93 -2.86 6.81
CA GLY A 131 2.98 -3.10 5.83
C GLY A 131 2.70 -4.39 5.08
N LEU A 132 3.56 -4.68 4.11
CA LEU A 132 3.50 -5.96 3.39
C LEU A 132 3.72 -7.12 4.36
N ARG A 133 3.28 -8.31 3.97
CA ARG A 133 3.41 -9.53 4.76
C ARG A 133 4.54 -10.41 4.25
N THR A 134 5.20 -11.13 5.16
CA THR A 134 6.13 -12.23 4.85
C THR A 134 5.36 -13.42 4.27
N ALA A 135 6.08 -14.39 3.71
CA ALA A 135 5.47 -15.63 3.21
C ALA A 135 4.67 -16.37 4.28
N ASP A 136 5.04 -16.22 5.55
CA ASP A 136 4.36 -16.81 6.71
C ASP A 136 3.18 -15.96 7.21
N GLY A 137 2.93 -14.79 6.62
CA GLY A 137 1.80 -13.92 6.94
C GLY A 137 2.06 -12.88 8.02
N PHE A 138 3.28 -12.79 8.56
CA PHE A 138 3.66 -11.75 9.53
C PHE A 138 3.99 -10.44 8.82
N LEU A 139 4.01 -9.33 9.57
CA LEU A 139 4.42 -8.03 9.03
C LEU A 139 5.88 -8.09 8.54
N ARG A 140 6.14 -7.56 7.35
CA ARG A 140 7.47 -7.40 6.75
C ARG A 140 7.96 -5.98 7.04
N GLY A 141 8.77 -5.83 8.08
CA GLY A 141 9.33 -4.53 8.46
C GLY A 141 9.98 -4.57 9.83
#